data_AF-A0A3B9SKH7-F1
#
_entry.id   AF-A0A3B9SKH7-F1
#
_cell.length_a   1.000
_cell.length_b   1.000
_cell.length_c   1.000
_cell.angle_alpha   90.00
_cell.angle_beta   90.00
_cell.angle_gamma   90.00
#
_symmetry.space_group_name_H-M   'P 1'
#
loop_
_entity.id
_entity.type
_entity.pdbx_description
1 polymer ?
#
loop_
_entity_poly.entity_id
_entity_poly.type
_entity_poly.pdbx_seq_one_letter_code
_entity_poly.pdbx_strand_id
1 'polypeptide(L)'
;MSTLDQHIKQGVCLLTLQRPDKYNAFNRELSMELQSALSSAHSNEDVRAIVLTGAGKAFCSGQDLGEAIDPQGVGLDRILSEHYN
;
A
#
# COMPACT_ATOMS: atom_id res chain seq x y z
N MET A 1 -6.62 8.96 8.47
CA MET A 1 -5.74 9.71 7.53
C MET A 1 -5.31 8.70 6.49
N SER A 2 -5.31 9.05 5.20
CA SER A 2 -4.96 8.10 4.12
C SER A 2 -3.58 7.49 4.36
N THR A 3 -3.43 6.18 4.15
CA THR A 3 -2.12 5.51 4.25
C THR A 3 -1.37 5.49 2.92
N LEU A 4 -2.03 5.92 1.84
CA LEU A 4 -1.49 6.08 0.49
C LEU A 4 -1.88 7.44 -0.09
N ASP A 5 -0.92 8.15 -0.68
CA ASP A 5 -1.18 9.34 -1.50
C ASP A 5 -1.07 9.01 -2.99
N GLN A 6 -2.00 9.52 -3.80
CA GLN A 6 -2.04 9.32 -5.26
C GLN A 6 -2.07 10.66 -6.01
N HIS A 7 -1.22 10.78 -7.04
CA HIS A 7 -1.20 11.95 -7.93
C HIS A 7 -0.91 11.57 -9.37
N ILE A 8 -1.75 12.00 -10.32
CA ILE A 8 -1.57 11.72 -11.76
C ILE A 8 -1.12 13.01 -12.46
N LYS A 9 0.02 12.95 -13.16
CA LYS A 9 0.53 14.09 -13.94
C LYS A 9 1.27 13.61 -15.18
N GLN A 10 0.92 14.19 -16.34
CA GLN A 10 1.60 13.93 -17.63
C GLN A 10 1.63 12.42 -18.01
N GLY A 11 0.61 11.69 -17.58
CA GLY A 11 0.45 10.25 -17.78
C GLY A 11 1.29 9.37 -16.87
N VAL A 12 1.82 9.91 -15.77
CA VAL A 12 2.45 9.13 -14.70
C VAL A 12 1.56 9.19 -13.46
N CYS A 13 1.19 8.02 -12.92
CA CYS A 13 0.53 7.88 -11.63
C CYS A 13 1.60 7.69 -10.55
N LEU A 14 1.79 8.70 -9.69
CA LEU A 14 2.67 8.63 -8.52
C LEU A 14 1.87 8.15 -7.32
N LEU A 15 2.27 7.01 -6.76
CA LEU A 15 1.75 6.43 -5.53
C LEU A 15 2.82 6.55 -4.43
N THR A 16 2.47 7.18 -3.32
CA THR A 16 3.37 7.35 -2.17
C THR A 16 2.82 6.62 -0.96
N LEU A 17 3.55 5.63 -0.44
CA LEU A 17 3.23 4.99 0.83
C LEU A 17 3.41 6.02 1.96
N GLN A 18 2.37 6.24 2.77
CA GLN A 18 2.24 7.39 3.67
C GLN A 18 2.15 6.95 5.14
N ARG A 19 3.00 6.00 5.55
CA ARG A 19 3.19 5.60 6.97
C ARG A 19 4.65 5.79 7.42
N PRO A 20 5.22 7.01 7.32
CA PRO A 20 6.66 7.23 7.53
C PRO A 20 7.14 6.86 8.94
N ASP A 21 6.31 7.03 9.97
CA ASP A 21 6.63 6.68 11.36
C ASP A 21 6.73 5.16 11.60
N LYS A 22 6.25 4.36 10.64
CA LYS A 22 6.33 2.89 10.61
C LYS A 22 7.20 2.39 9.46
N TYR A 23 8.05 3.25 8.89
CA TYR A 23 8.87 2.92 7.72
C TYR A 23 8.04 2.30 6.58
N ASN A 24 6.82 2.82 6.39
CA ASN A 24 5.87 2.38 5.38
C ASN A 24 5.58 0.87 5.40
N ALA A 25 5.60 0.23 6.58
CA ALA A 25 5.19 -1.16 6.73
C ALA A 25 3.76 -1.37 6.19
N PHE A 26 3.47 -2.52 5.58
CA PHE A 26 2.15 -2.87 5.08
C PHE A 26 1.26 -3.33 6.22
N ASN A 27 0.26 -2.51 6.54
CA ASN A 27 -0.92 -2.94 7.29
C ASN A 27 -2.06 -3.24 6.30
N ARG A 28 -3.20 -3.75 6.79
CA ARG A 28 -4.35 -4.10 5.96
C ARG A 28 -4.88 -2.90 5.17
N GLU A 29 -4.99 -1.74 5.81
CA GLU A 29 -5.47 -0.50 5.20
C GLU A 29 -4.61 -0.11 3.99
N LEU A 30 -3.29 -0.01 4.16
CA LEU A 30 -2.35 0.30 3.07
C LEU A 30 -2.38 -0.74 1.96
N SER A 31 -2.51 -2.01 2.32
CA SER A 31 -2.62 -3.10 1.34
C SER A 31 -3.88 -2.95 0.46
N MET A 32 -5.02 -2.58 1.06
CA MET A 32 -6.28 -2.38 0.34
C MET A 32 -6.26 -1.09 -0.49
N GLU A 33 -5.74 0.01 0.06
CA GLU A 33 -5.61 1.28 -0.65
C GLU A 33 -4.70 1.13 -1.87
N LEU A 34 -3.56 0.44 -1.75
CA LEU A 34 -2.65 0.21 -2.86
C LEU A 34 -3.28 -0.64 -3.96
N GLN A 35 -3.99 -1.72 -3.60
CA GLN A 35 -4.71 -2.55 -4.58
C GLN A 35 -5.77 -1.74 -5.33
N SER A 36 -6.53 -0.91 -4.62
CA SER A 36 -7.54 -0.02 -5.22
C SER A 36 -6.90 1.01 -6.16
N ALA A 37 -5.81 1.65 -5.74
CA ALA A 37 -5.10 2.64 -6.53
C ALA A 37 -4.48 2.04 -7.80
N LEU A 38 -3.89 0.84 -7.71
CA LEU A 38 -3.36 0.10 -8.85
C LEU A 38 -4.47 -0.29 -9.83
N SER A 39 -5.62 -0.78 -9.33
CA SER A 39 -6.79 -1.11 -10.17
C SER A 39 -7.36 0.11 -10.89
N SER A 40 -7.42 1.24 -10.18
CA SER A 40 -7.88 2.51 -10.72
C SER A 40 -6.91 3.05 -11.78
N ALA A 41 -5.59 2.93 -11.54
CA ALA A 41 -4.56 3.31 -12.49
C ALA A 41 -4.57 2.42 -13.74
N HIS A 42 -4.81 1.11 -13.60
CA HIS A 42 -4.93 0.17 -14.71
C HIS A 42 -6.10 0.51 -15.64
N SER A 43 -7.22 0.95 -15.07
CA SER A 43 -8.43 1.29 -15.83
C SER A 43 -8.42 2.70 -16.43
N ASN A 44 -7.37 3.49 -16.16
CA ASN A 44 -7.28 4.89 -16.60
C ASN A 44 -6.39 5.01 -17.85
N GLU A 45 -7.00 5.32 -19.00
CA GLU A 45 -6.30 5.46 -20.29
C GLU A 45 -5.26 6.60 -20.32
N ASP A 46 -5.38 7.60 -19.44
CA ASP A 46 -4.39 8.67 -19.33
C ASP A 46 -3.10 8.19 -18.65
N VAL A 47 -3.13 7.10 -17.87
CA VAL A 47 -1.99 6.56 -17.14
C VAL A 47 -1.17 5.63 -18.03
N ARG A 48 0.09 6.00 -18.25
CA ARG A 48 1.05 5.26 -19.08
C ARG A 48 2.17 4.62 -18.28
N ALA A 49 2.39 5.07 -17.05
CA ALA A 49 3.37 4.52 -16.12
C ALA A 49 2.93 4.74 -14.67
N ILE A 50 3.36 3.84 -13.78
CA ILE A 50 3.17 3.96 -12.33
C ILE A 50 4.54 4.11 -11.68
N VAL A 51 4.67 5.10 -10.79
CA VAL A 51 5.80 5.23 -9.87
C VAL A 51 5.29 4.94 -8.48
N LEU A 52 5.89 3.95 -7.82
CA LEU A 52 5.62 3.63 -6.43
C LEU A 52 6.83 4.03 -5.59
N THR A 53 6.59 4.85 -4.56
CA THR A 53 7.64 5.31 -3.63
C THR A 53 7.11 5.37 -2.19
N GLY A 54 7.98 5.62 -1.22
CA GLY A 54 7.61 5.78 0.19
C GLY A 54 7.93 7.18 0.70
N ALA A 55 7.06 7.73 1.55
CA ALA A 55 7.34 8.96 2.27
C ALA A 55 8.39 8.75 3.37
N GLY A 56 9.14 9.80 3.68
CA GLY A 56 10.11 9.80 4.78
C GLY A 56 11.41 9.07 4.45
N LYS A 57 11.88 8.25 5.39
CA LYS A 57 13.28 7.75 5.41
C LYS A 57 13.49 6.41 4.68
N ALA A 58 12.42 5.70 4.33
CA ALA A 58 12.50 4.37 3.75
C ALA A 58 11.39 4.17 2.72
N PHE A 59 11.64 3.29 1.73
CA PHE A 59 10.59 2.87 0.80
C PHE A 59 9.49 2.11 1.53
N CYS A 60 9.80 0.92 2.05
CA CYS A 60 8.91 0.05 2.81
C CYS A 60 9.75 -0.96 3.61
N SER A 61 9.33 -1.27 4.84
CA SER A 61 10.00 -2.25 5.72
C SER A 61 9.39 -3.66 5.66
N GLY A 62 8.39 -3.90 4.79
CA GLY A 62 7.70 -5.19 4.66
C GLY A 62 6.36 -5.20 5.41
N GLN A 63 5.97 -6.37 5.94
CA GLN A 63 4.74 -6.55 6.70
C GLN A 63 4.78 -5.77 8.04
N ASP A 64 3.69 -5.12 8.40
CA ASP A 64 3.52 -4.58 9.75
C ASP A 64 3.33 -5.74 10.74
N LEU A 65 4.39 -6.10 11.44
CA LEU A 65 4.37 -7.18 12.43
C LEU A 65 3.48 -6.84 13.62
N GLY A 66 3.31 -5.56 13.96
CA GLY A 66 2.44 -5.13 15.05
C GLY A 66 0.97 -5.45 14.78
N GLU A 67 0.53 -5.29 13.52
CA GLU A 67 -0.80 -5.72 13.09
C GLU A 67 -0.87 -7.25 12.91
N ALA A 68 0.15 -7.87 12.33
CA ALA A 68 0.12 -9.30 11.99
C ALA A 68 0.06 -10.24 13.20
N ILE A 69 0.63 -9.82 14.35
CA ILE A 69 0.66 -10.63 15.57
C ILE A 69 -0.35 -10.18 16.63
N ASP A 70 -1.21 -9.21 16.31
CA ASP A 70 -2.25 -8.74 17.23
C ASP A 70 -3.21 -9.90 17.55
N PRO A 71 -3.33 -10.35 18.82
CA PRO A 71 -4.26 -11.41 19.20
C PRO A 71 -5.74 -11.07 18.94
N GLN A 72 -6.05 -9.78 18.78
CA GLN A 72 -7.39 -9.28 18.43
C GLN A 72 -7.52 -8.95 16.93
N GLY A 73 -6.44 -9.09 16.17
CA GLY A 73 -6.38 -8.83 14.74
C GLY A 73 -6.96 -9.95 13.90
N VAL A 74 -6.81 -9.82 12.58
CA VAL A 74 -7.32 -10.80 11.60
C VAL A 74 -6.60 -12.15 11.63
N GLY A 75 -5.44 -12.22 12.27
CA GLY A 75 -4.58 -13.41 12.32
C GLY A 75 -3.74 -13.60 11.05
N LEU A 76 -2.48 -14.01 11.22
CA LEU A 76 -1.56 -14.25 10.11
C LEU A 76 -2.06 -15.37 9.17
N ASP A 77 -2.72 -16.38 9.73
CA ASP A 77 -3.33 -17.49 8.99
C ASP A 77 -4.35 -16.99 7.95
N ARG A 78 -5.21 -16.06 8.36
CA ARG A 78 -6.21 -15.50 7.47
C ARG A 78 -5.59 -14.63 6.38
N ILE A 79 -4.62 -13.78 6.75
CA ILE A 79 -3.87 -12.94 5.80
C ILE A 79 -3.23 -13.80 4.71
N LEU A 80 -2.59 -14.91 5.10
CA LEU A 80 -1.99 -15.86 4.16
C LEU A 80 -3.03 -16.52 3.26
N SER A 81 -4.17 -16.96 3.82
CA SER A 81 -5.21 -17.64 3.05
C SER A 81 -5.95 -16.74 2.06
N GLU A 82 -6.16 -15.46 2.38
CA GLU A 82 -6.96 -14.53 1.56
C GLU A 82 -6.14 -13.81 0.49
N HIS A 83 -4.82 -13.64 0.68
CA HIS A 83 -4.01 -12.75 -0.14
C HIS A 83 -2.82 -13.41 -0.87
N TYR A 84 -2.41 -14.62 -0.46
CA TYR A 84 -1.21 -15.26 -1.02
C TYR A 84 -1.45 -16.63 -1.67
N ASN A 85 -2.66 -17.20 -1.54
CA ASN A 85 -3.07 -18.47 -2.15
C ASN A 85 -4.23 -18.25 -3.12
#